data_AF-A0A8C0UFE2-F1
#
_entry.id   AF-A0A8C0UFE2-F1
#
_cell.length_a   1.000
_cell.length_b   1.000
_cell.length_c   1.000
_cell.angle_alpha   90.00
_cell.angle_beta   90.00
_cell.angle_gamma   90.00
#
_symmetry.space_group_name_H-M   'P 1'
#
loop_
_entity.id
_entity.type
_entity.pdbx_description
1 polymer ?
#
loop_
_entity_poly.entity_id
_entity_poly.type
_entity_poly.pdbx_seq_one_letter_code
_entity_poly.pdbx_strand_id
1 'polypeptide(L)'
;RNIEICPYCSDSIPKSEMKNHIESEHVQVTCKCRMKMENSLLKDHEASSCPLRPVLCQFCDIQLAFNKLQEHELYCGARTEPCGRCGRNVLVRELKEHPRLCGTEEKVDKGSGTAPGFGNEDGGVRSRQGAGTGGGLGKRQSGGKGDLELLWDSAPGTEPHRQNP
;
A
#
# COMPACT_ATOMS: atom_id res chain seq x y z
N ARG A 1 -33.41 15.73 37.68
CA ARG A 1 -32.85 15.72 36.29
C ARG A 1 -32.10 14.41 36.12
N ASN A 2 -32.40 13.63 35.09
CA ASN A 2 -31.83 12.31 34.86
C ASN A 2 -30.76 12.36 33.75
N ILE A 3 -29.79 13.26 33.88
CA ILE A 3 -28.75 13.53 32.89
C ILE A 3 -27.41 13.52 33.62
N GLU A 4 -26.44 12.78 33.10
CA GLU A 4 -25.06 12.70 33.57
C GLU A 4 -24.08 13.14 32.48
N ILE A 5 -22.88 13.53 32.88
CA ILE A 5 -21.83 13.96 31.96
C ILE A 5 -20.91 12.77 31.70
N CYS A 6 -20.66 12.44 30.44
CA CYS A 6 -19.73 11.37 30.08
C CYS A 6 -18.30 11.73 30.53
N PRO A 7 -17.57 10.84 31.22
CA PRO A 7 -16.21 11.13 31.68
C PRO A 7 -15.16 11.17 30.55
N TYR A 8 -15.50 10.71 29.34
CA TYR A 8 -14.57 10.60 28.21
C TYR A 8 -14.73 11.75 27.21
N CYS A 9 -15.96 12.12 26.83
CA CYS A 9 -16.24 13.21 25.89
C CYS A 9 -16.90 14.45 26.53
N SER A 10 -17.27 14.40 27.81
CA SER A 10 -18.00 15.49 28.51
C SER A 10 -19.40 15.81 27.95
N ASP A 11 -19.99 14.91 27.17
CA ASP A 11 -21.36 15.08 26.67
C ASP A 11 -22.40 14.82 27.76
N SER A 12 -23.52 15.54 27.69
CA SER A 12 -24.66 15.36 28.60
C SER A 12 -25.57 14.24 28.11
N ILE A 13 -25.47 13.07 28.72
CA ILE A 13 -26.17 11.84 28.33
C ILE A 13 -27.17 11.41 29.42
N PRO A 14 -28.40 10.98 29.09
CA PRO A 14 -29.31 10.41 30.06
C PRO A 14 -28.71 9.19 30.78
N LYS A 15 -28.95 9.01 32.09
CA LYS A 15 -28.41 7.85 32.84
C LYS A 15 -28.74 6.50 32.20
N SER A 16 -29.94 6.39 31.64
CA SER A 16 -30.42 5.19 30.95
C SER A 16 -29.56 4.83 29.74
N GLU A 17 -29.01 5.83 29.05
CA GLU A 17 -28.27 5.70 27.79
C GLU A 17 -26.74 5.79 27.98
N MET A 18 -26.26 6.24 29.14
CA MET A 18 -24.83 6.41 29.42
C MET A 18 -24.03 5.13 29.14
N LYS A 19 -24.57 3.98 29.53
CA LYS A 19 -23.94 2.68 29.26
C LYS A 19 -23.81 2.43 27.76
N ASN A 20 -24.90 2.65 27.00
CA ASN A 20 -24.92 2.44 25.56
C ASN A 20 -23.95 3.39 24.84
N HIS A 21 -23.90 4.65 25.25
CA HIS A 21 -22.95 5.65 24.73
C HIS A 21 -21.49 5.20 24.93
N ILE A 22 -21.12 4.72 26.13
CA ILE A 22 -19.76 4.23 26.38
C ILE A 22 -19.46 2.97 25.56
N GLU A 23 -20.39 2.03 25.47
CA GLU A 23 -20.22 0.77 24.72
C GLU A 23 -20.20 0.99 23.19
N SER A 24 -20.78 2.09 22.69
CA SER A 24 -20.82 2.42 21.26
C SER A 24 -19.70 3.37 20.85
N GLU A 25 -19.52 4.49 21.55
CA GLU A 25 -18.58 5.55 21.17
C GLU A 25 -17.21 5.38 21.83
N HIS A 26 -17.17 4.95 23.09
CA HIS A 26 -15.94 4.84 23.89
C HIS A 26 -15.32 3.42 23.94
N VAL A 27 -15.83 2.50 23.14
CA VAL A 27 -15.29 1.14 23.08
C VAL A 27 -13.93 1.12 22.38
N GLN A 28 -13.00 0.35 22.94
CA GLN A 28 -11.68 0.16 22.35
C GLN A 28 -11.77 -0.77 21.14
N VAL A 29 -11.45 -0.23 19.96
CA VAL A 29 -11.44 -0.93 18.68
C VAL A 29 -10.02 -1.00 18.12
N THR A 30 -9.78 -1.98 17.25
CA THR A 30 -8.50 -2.12 16.55
C THR A 30 -8.69 -1.73 15.08
N CYS A 31 -7.96 -0.73 14.63
CA CYS A 31 -7.98 -0.33 13.23
C CYS A 31 -7.30 -1.38 12.33
N LYS A 32 -7.59 -1.36 11.03
CA LYS A 32 -6.95 -2.19 10.00
C LYS A 32 -5.42 -2.07 10.01
N CYS A 33 -4.89 -0.91 10.43
CA CYS A 33 -3.46 -0.65 10.62
C CYS A 33 -2.85 -1.32 11.87
N ARG A 34 -3.63 -2.11 12.63
CA ARG A 34 -3.27 -2.78 13.89
C ARG A 34 -3.07 -1.85 15.09
N MET A 35 -3.37 -0.56 14.97
CA MET A 35 -3.40 0.38 16.09
C MET A 35 -4.71 0.24 16.88
N LYS A 36 -4.63 0.30 18.20
CA LYS A 36 -5.79 0.29 19.10
C LYS A 36 -6.18 1.72 19.45
N MET A 37 -7.47 2.03 19.37
CA MET A 37 -8.01 3.34 19.70
C MET A 37 -9.49 3.25 20.05
N GLU A 38 -10.09 4.39 20.39
CA GLU A 38 -11.51 4.49 20.68
C GLU A 38 -12.35 4.52 19.39
N ASN A 39 -13.57 3.98 19.41
CA ASN A 39 -14.46 3.96 18.25
C ASN A 39 -14.80 5.36 17.73
N SER A 40 -15.02 6.33 18.62
CA SER A 40 -15.24 7.73 18.23
C SER A 40 -14.07 8.27 17.39
N LEU A 41 -12.83 7.96 17.77
CA LEU A 41 -11.61 8.38 17.07
C LEU A 41 -11.29 7.55 15.82
N LEU A 42 -11.85 6.33 15.70
CA LEU A 42 -11.53 5.43 14.60
C LEU A 42 -11.89 6.05 13.24
N LYS A 43 -13.04 6.73 13.15
CA LYS A 43 -13.51 7.37 11.91
C LYS A 43 -12.55 8.47 11.44
N ASP A 44 -12.14 9.35 12.35
CA ASP A 44 -11.18 10.42 12.05
C ASP A 44 -9.80 9.86 11.69
N HIS A 45 -9.39 8.78 12.35
CA HIS A 45 -8.15 8.08 12.03
C HIS A 45 -8.18 7.47 10.64
N GLU A 46 -9.22 6.71 10.28
CA GLU A 46 -9.34 6.12 8.94
C GLU A 46 -9.32 7.20 7.84
N ALA A 47 -9.90 8.37 8.10
CA ALA A 47 -9.93 9.48 7.15
C ALA A 47 -8.59 10.21 7.01
N SER A 48 -7.89 10.50 8.11
CA SER A 48 -6.77 11.45 8.12
C SER A 48 -5.42 10.83 8.50
N SER A 49 -5.41 9.93 9.47
CA SER A 49 -4.20 9.54 10.20
C SER A 49 -3.75 8.10 9.93
N CYS A 50 -4.62 7.28 9.33
CA CYS A 50 -4.35 5.88 9.11
C CYS A 50 -3.27 5.70 8.04
N PRO A 51 -2.16 5.01 8.33
CA PRO A 51 -1.10 4.77 7.35
C PRO A 51 -1.55 3.80 6.24
N LEU A 52 -2.65 3.07 6.45
CA LEU A 52 -3.26 2.20 5.44
C LEU A 52 -4.40 2.89 4.68
N ARG A 53 -4.63 4.19 4.90
CA ARG A 53 -5.65 4.92 4.12
C ARG A 53 -5.29 4.85 2.63
N PRO A 54 -6.27 4.62 1.75
CA PRO A 54 -6.01 4.57 0.32
C PRO A 54 -5.80 5.98 -0.24
N VAL A 55 -4.78 6.15 -1.06
CA VAL A 55 -4.42 7.41 -1.73
C VAL A 55 -4.03 7.11 -3.17
N LEU A 56 -4.34 8.02 -4.09
CA LEU A 56 -3.97 7.90 -5.50
C LEU A 56 -2.55 8.42 -5.75
N CYS A 57 -1.79 7.71 -6.58
CA CYS A 57 -0.52 8.22 -7.08
C CYS A 57 -0.73 9.38 -8.05
N GLN A 58 -0.02 10.48 -7.85
CA GLN A 58 -0.11 11.68 -8.72
C GLN A 58 0.47 11.51 -10.13
N PHE A 59 1.14 10.38 -10.38
CA PHE A 59 1.85 10.09 -11.64
C PHE A 59 1.15 9.02 -12.49
N CYS A 60 0.42 8.08 -11.87
CA CYS A 60 -0.23 6.98 -12.58
C CYS A 60 -1.68 6.70 -12.12
N ASP A 61 -2.21 7.50 -11.19
CA ASP A 61 -3.58 7.41 -10.67
C ASP A 61 -3.98 6.06 -10.06
N ILE A 62 -3.00 5.22 -9.71
CA ILE A 62 -3.24 3.94 -9.03
C ILE A 62 -3.50 4.19 -7.53
N GLN A 63 -4.52 3.52 -6.99
CA GLN A 63 -4.86 3.57 -5.57
C GLN A 63 -3.95 2.63 -4.75
N LEU A 64 -3.24 3.21 -3.78
CA LEU A 64 -2.28 2.54 -2.92
C LEU A 64 -2.48 2.93 -1.46
N ALA A 65 -2.00 2.11 -0.53
CA ALA A 65 -1.96 2.48 0.88
C ALA A 65 -0.92 3.60 1.10
N PHE A 66 -1.24 4.58 1.95
CA PHE A 66 -0.37 5.73 2.21
C PHE A 66 1.07 5.35 2.61
N ASN A 67 1.24 4.28 3.38
CA ASN A 67 2.57 3.78 3.77
C ASN A 67 3.42 3.26 2.61
N LYS A 68 2.80 2.83 1.51
CA LYS A 68 3.49 2.35 0.29
C LYS A 68 3.54 3.41 -0.80
N LEU A 69 2.73 4.46 -0.69
CA LEU A 69 2.64 5.53 -1.68
C LEU A 69 4.00 6.20 -1.90
N GLN A 70 4.76 6.47 -0.84
CA GLN A 70 6.05 7.16 -0.94
C GLN A 70 7.08 6.38 -1.77
N GLU A 71 7.24 5.07 -1.51
CA GLU A 71 8.12 4.20 -2.31
C GLU A 71 7.66 4.15 -3.77
N HIS A 72 6.34 4.04 -3.97
CA HIS A 72 5.77 4.04 -5.30
C HIS A 72 5.94 5.38 -6.03
N GLU A 73 5.78 6.53 -5.38
CA GLU A 73 5.98 7.84 -6.00
C GLU A 73 7.44 8.06 -6.40
N LEU A 74 8.40 7.55 -5.62
CA LEU A 74 9.82 7.57 -5.99
C LEU A 74 10.08 6.76 -7.26
N TYR A 75 9.57 5.54 -7.33
CA TYR A 75 9.71 4.69 -8.52
C TYR A 75 8.92 5.23 -9.72
N CYS A 76 7.64 5.53 -9.53
CA CYS A 76 6.72 5.98 -10.56
C CYS A 76 7.11 7.36 -11.11
N GLY A 77 7.62 8.25 -10.25
CA GLY A 77 8.13 9.56 -10.67
C GLY A 77 9.49 9.49 -11.38
N ALA A 78 10.31 8.48 -11.07
CA ALA A 78 11.59 8.23 -11.74
C ALA A 78 11.44 7.48 -13.08
N ARG A 79 10.26 6.94 -13.39
CA ARG A 79 9.97 6.42 -14.73
C ARG A 79 10.14 7.53 -15.76
N THR A 80 10.72 7.18 -16.90
CA THR A 80 10.81 8.07 -18.06
C THR A 80 9.73 7.74 -19.07
N GLU A 81 9.09 8.76 -19.62
CA GLU A 81 8.13 8.64 -20.72
C GLU A 81 8.56 9.57 -21.86
N PRO A 82 8.35 9.15 -23.12
CA PRO A 82 8.71 9.97 -24.27
C PRO A 82 7.77 11.18 -24.40
N CYS A 83 8.35 12.36 -24.56
CA CYS A 83 7.58 13.55 -24.85
C CYS A 83 6.94 13.45 -26.25
N GLY A 84 5.61 13.60 -26.34
CA GLY A 84 4.91 13.56 -27.63
C GLY A 84 5.27 14.68 -28.62
N ARG A 85 5.98 15.73 -28.17
CA ARG A 85 6.42 16.85 -29.02
C ARG A 85 7.87 16.72 -29.49
N CYS A 86 8.79 16.36 -28.60
CA CYS A 86 10.23 16.32 -28.92
C CYS A 86 10.81 14.89 -28.97
N GLY A 87 10.05 13.87 -28.59
CA GLY A 87 10.48 12.47 -28.58
C GLY A 87 11.52 12.12 -27.51
N ARG A 88 11.95 13.06 -26.67
CA ARG A 88 12.93 12.79 -25.60
C ARG A 88 12.26 12.07 -24.44
N ASN A 89 13.01 11.18 -23.80
CA ASN A 89 12.61 10.54 -22.54
C ASN A 89 12.74 11.55 -21.40
N VAL A 90 11.63 11.82 -20.73
CA VAL A 90 11.52 12.79 -19.63
C VAL A 90 10.96 12.06 -18.43
N LEU A 91 11.47 12.37 -17.23
CA LEU A 91 10.93 11.80 -15.99
C LEU A 91 9.45 12.19 -15.85
N VAL A 92 8.58 11.25 -15.46
CA VAL A 92 7.14 11.51 -15.30
C VAL A 92 6.89 12.67 -14.33
N ARG A 93 7.71 12.78 -13.28
CA ARG A 93 7.63 13.91 -12.32
C ARG A 93 8.00 15.27 -12.94
N GLU A 94 8.82 15.28 -13.98
CA GLU A 94 9.29 16.49 -14.68
C GLU A 94 8.48 16.78 -15.94
N LEU A 95 7.62 15.86 -16.38
CA LEU A 95 6.80 16.00 -17.58
C LEU A 95 5.86 17.22 -17.51
N LYS A 96 5.49 17.67 -16.30
CA LYS A 96 4.69 18.89 -16.08
C LYS A 96 5.47 20.17 -16.40
N GLU A 97 6.77 20.20 -16.10
CA GLU A 97 7.65 21.35 -16.33
C GLU A 97 8.33 21.30 -17.71
N HIS A 98 8.49 20.10 -18.27
CA HIS A 98 9.12 19.86 -19.56
C HIS A 98 8.59 20.70 -20.73
N PRO A 99 7.28 21.00 -20.90
CA PRO A 99 6.78 21.80 -22.00
C PRO A 99 7.46 23.17 -22.14
N ARG A 100 7.95 23.74 -21.02
CA ARG A 100 8.68 25.01 -21.01
C ARG A 100 10.11 24.89 -21.56
N LEU A 101 10.71 23.72 -21.41
CA LEU A 101 12.06 23.37 -21.88
C LEU A 101 11.99 22.47 -23.13
N CYS A 102 10.80 22.28 -23.69
CA CYS A 102 10.57 21.36 -24.78
C CYS A 102 11.09 21.98 -26.07
N GLY A 103 12.26 21.50 -26.52
CA GLY A 103 12.91 22.00 -27.72
C GLY A 103 14.12 22.89 -27.47
N THR A 104 14.49 23.20 -26.21
CA THR A 104 15.82 23.74 -25.94
C THR A 104 16.84 22.63 -26.16
N GLU A 105 17.72 22.85 -27.14
CA GLU A 105 18.77 21.93 -27.53
C GLU A 105 19.91 21.99 -26.51
N GLU A 106 19.87 21.11 -25.51
CA GLU A 106 21.09 20.71 -24.82
C GLU A 106 21.30 19.22 -25.06
N LYS A 107 22.36 18.93 -25.81
CA LYS A 107 22.89 17.59 -26.04
C LYS A 107 23.30 16.98 -24.69
N VAL A 108 22.37 16.35 -23.98
CA VAL A 108 22.72 15.43 -22.89
C VAL A 108 22.59 14.02 -23.40
N ASP A 109 23.52 13.69 -24.30
CA ASP A 109 24.03 12.33 -24.44
C ASP A 109 24.78 12.01 -23.13
N LYS A 110 24.17 11.20 -22.27
CA LYS A 110 24.87 10.35 -21.28
C LYS A 110 23.87 9.47 -20.53
N GLY A 111 23.37 8.46 -21.23
CA GLY A 111 23.12 7.18 -20.58
C GLY A 111 24.46 6.60 -20.13
N SER A 112 24.98 7.03 -18.97
CA SER A 112 26.08 6.33 -18.30
C SER A 112 25.50 5.12 -17.59
N GLY A 113 25.28 4.06 -18.38
CA GLY A 113 25.13 2.70 -17.92
C GLY A 113 26.34 1.90 -18.38
N THR A 114 27.55 2.30 -17.99
CA THR A 114 28.71 1.42 -18.13
C THR A 114 28.59 0.36 -17.04
N ALA A 115 27.96 -0.77 -17.37
CA ALA A 115 28.20 -2.01 -16.64
C ALA A 115 29.71 -2.33 -16.76
N PRO A 116 30.46 -2.51 -15.67
CA PRO A 116 31.80 -3.06 -15.77
C PRO A 116 31.68 -4.48 -16.30
N GLY A 117 32.27 -4.73 -17.47
CA GLY A 117 32.49 -6.08 -17.97
C GLY A 117 33.37 -6.82 -16.98
N PHE A 118 32.83 -7.85 -16.34
CA PHE A 118 33.63 -8.84 -15.63
C PHE A 118 34.46 -9.59 -16.67
N GLY A 119 35.74 -9.21 -16.78
CA GLY A 119 36.74 -9.98 -17.52
C GLY A 119 36.93 -11.34 -16.86
N ASN A 120 36.91 -12.40 -17.66
CA ASN A 120 37.35 -13.73 -17.27
C ASN A 120 38.87 -13.80 -17.47
N GLU A 121 39.62 -14.18 -16.44
CA GLU A 121 41.03 -14.57 -16.52
C GLU A 121 41.24 -15.89 -15.77
N ASP A 122 41.58 -16.94 -16.54
CA ASP A 122 41.96 -18.28 -16.07
C ASP A 122 43.43 -18.31 -15.61
N GLY A 123 43.74 -18.94 -14.47
CA GLY A 123 45.13 -19.13 -14.04
C GLY A 123 45.37 -19.87 -12.71
N GLY A 124 45.44 -21.21 -12.77
CA GLY A 124 46.43 -22.08 -12.10
C GLY A 124 46.81 -21.98 -10.60
N VAL A 125 46.30 -22.95 -9.83
CA VAL A 125 47.02 -23.96 -9.00
C VAL A 125 47.47 -23.70 -7.52
N ARG A 126 47.04 -24.65 -6.65
CA ARG A 126 47.65 -25.27 -5.42
C ARG A 126 47.20 -24.82 -4.00
N SER A 127 46.31 -25.67 -3.45
CA SER A 127 46.41 -26.42 -2.17
C SER A 127 46.53 -25.68 -0.82
N ARG A 128 45.51 -25.83 0.07
CA ARG A 128 45.44 -26.81 1.20
C ARG A 128 44.27 -26.50 2.16
N GLN A 129 43.52 -27.57 2.47
CA GLN A 129 42.88 -27.97 3.74
C GLN A 129 42.06 -26.97 4.59
N GLY A 130 40.80 -27.33 4.81
CA GLY A 130 39.99 -26.88 5.95
C GLY A 130 38.69 -27.70 6.06
N ALA A 131 38.62 -28.55 7.08
CA ALA A 131 37.47 -29.40 7.39
C ALA A 131 36.32 -28.60 8.00
N GLY A 132 35.07 -28.98 7.71
CA GLY A 132 33.88 -28.39 8.33
C GLY A 132 32.62 -29.16 7.96
N THR A 133 32.02 -29.79 8.97
CA THR A 133 30.90 -30.73 8.95
C THR A 133 29.52 -30.07 8.88
N GLY A 134 28.53 -30.81 8.38
CA GLY A 134 27.08 -30.55 8.54
C GLY A 134 26.40 -30.51 7.18
N GLY A 135 25.46 -31.38 6.79
CA GLY A 135 24.38 -32.02 7.54
C GLY A 135 23.08 -31.55 6.88
N GLY A 136 22.36 -32.44 6.19
CA GLY A 136 21.07 -32.07 5.59
C GLY A 136 20.57 -32.99 4.48
N LEU A 137 20.16 -34.21 4.81
CA LEU A 137 19.23 -34.97 3.97
C LEU A 137 17.82 -34.39 4.13
N GLY A 138 17.33 -33.66 3.12
CA GLY A 138 15.94 -33.25 2.98
C GLY A 138 15.33 -33.89 1.74
N LYS A 139 14.66 -35.04 1.90
CA LYS A 139 13.97 -35.71 0.79
C LYS A 139 12.63 -35.00 0.48
N ARG A 140 12.61 -34.47 -0.73
CA ARG A 140 11.51 -34.25 -1.68
C ARG A 140 10.26 -35.16 -1.56
N GLN A 141 9.10 -34.51 -1.75
CA GLN A 141 7.83 -34.89 -2.40
C GLN A 141 6.98 -36.07 -1.89
N SER A 142 5.69 -35.80 -1.64
CA SER A 142 4.52 -36.30 -2.40
C SER A 142 3.20 -35.83 -1.74
N GLY A 143 2.28 -35.23 -2.51
CA GLY A 143 0.93 -35.77 -2.78
C GLY A 143 -0.06 -35.51 -1.63
N GLY A 144 -1.12 -34.71 -1.76
CA GLY A 144 -2.15 -34.74 -2.79
C GLY A 144 -3.41 -35.40 -2.22
N LYS A 145 -4.48 -34.59 -2.05
CA LYS A 145 -5.92 -34.89 -1.82
C LYS A 145 -6.49 -33.65 -1.12
N GLY A 146 -7.49 -32.92 -1.62
CA GLY A 146 -8.72 -33.37 -2.25
C GLY A 146 -9.88 -32.78 -1.42
N ASP A 147 -10.96 -32.42 -2.11
CA ASP A 147 -12.27 -31.95 -1.60
C ASP A 147 -12.37 -30.43 -1.32
N LEU A 148 -13.04 -29.64 -2.18
CA LEU A 148 -14.51 -29.58 -2.34
C LEU A 148 -15.12 -29.18 -0.99
N GLU A 149 -15.57 -27.95 -0.78
CA GLU A 149 -16.85 -27.50 -1.30
C GLU A 149 -16.89 -25.99 -1.62
N LEU A 150 -17.58 -25.74 -2.73
CA LEU A 150 -18.15 -24.48 -3.15
C LEU A 150 -19.45 -24.23 -2.36
N LEU A 151 -20.02 -23.04 -2.53
CA LEU A 151 -21.37 -22.61 -2.13
C LEU A 151 -21.48 -21.98 -0.74
N TRP A 152 -21.42 -20.64 -0.71
CA TRP A 152 -22.67 -19.89 -0.62
C TRP A 152 -22.43 -18.45 -1.09
N ASP A 153 -22.75 -18.24 -2.37
CA ASP A 153 -23.14 -16.93 -2.88
C ASP A 153 -24.29 -16.39 -2.02
N SER A 154 -24.14 -15.19 -1.47
CA SER A 154 -25.25 -14.41 -0.95
C SER A 154 -25.07 -12.97 -1.36
N ALA A 155 -25.30 -12.74 -2.64
CA ALA A 155 -25.60 -11.43 -3.19
C ALA A 155 -27.06 -11.04 -2.87
N PRO A 156 -27.35 -9.73 -2.73
CA PRO A 156 -28.51 -9.19 -2.05
C PRO A 156 -29.83 -9.32 -2.83
N GLY A 157 -30.90 -9.50 -2.06
CA GLY A 157 -32.28 -9.46 -2.53
C GLY A 157 -32.61 -8.15 -3.23
N THR A 158 -33.17 -8.30 -4.42
CA THR A 158 -33.87 -7.29 -5.20
C THR A 158 -35.24 -7.05 -4.56
N GLU A 159 -35.54 -5.82 -4.14
CA GLU A 159 -36.90 -5.39 -3.83
C GLU A 159 -37.35 -4.36 -4.87
N PRO A 160 -38.50 -4.58 -5.53
CA PRO A 160 -38.91 -3.83 -6.69
C PRO A 160 -39.59 -2.50 -6.33
N HIS A 161 -39.14 -1.48 -7.04
CA HIS A 161 -39.90 -0.33 -7.54
C HIS A 161 -41.43 -0.46 -7.48
N ARG A 162 -42.07 0.40 -6.67
CA ARG A 162 -43.48 0.79 -6.84
C ARG A 162 -43.59 2.28 -7.11
N GLN A 163 -44.10 2.58 -8.30
CA GLN A 163 -44.60 3.90 -8.72
C GLN A 163 -46.01 4.12 -8.18
N ASN A 164 -46.22 5.33 -7.64
CA ASN A 164 -47.30 6.33 -7.81
C ASN A 164 -48.77 5.88 -8.05
N PRO A 165 -49.78 6.71 -7.74
CA PRO A 165 -49.92 8.12 -8.15
C PRO A 165 -49.83 9.19 -7.03
#